data_AF-A0A665UV69-F1
#
_entry.id   AF-A0A665UV69-F1
#
_cell.length_a   1.000
_cell.length_b   1.000
_cell.length_c   1.000
_cell.angle_alpha   90.00
_cell.angle_beta   90.00
_cell.angle_gamma   90.00
#
_symmetry.space_group_name_H-M   'P 1'
#
loop_
_entity.id
_entity.type
_entity.pdbx_description
1 polymer ?
#
loop_
_entity_poly.entity_id
_entity_poly.type
_entity_poly.pdbx_seq_one_letter_code
_entity_poly.pdbx_strand_id
1 'polypeptide(L)'
;MLHINIVSANHQAKPHPYMRRVYLQLDSLEAQDFGKSDGMLVQSFRIHRVLSFDAPPGWIWFNVSSLNPSMLGAELVLFRKTLHPHPLSVTITLHSATASQGALREGPALEERLLALDQRPSSGYDVFDVSAILAVKPVGVVGFQLRYTDENGSLVLHEALTQSLYCLSRGSLSEPLLVLYQTRPFHM
;
A
#
# COMPACT_ATOMS: atom_id res chain seq x y z
N MET A 1 -17.74 -16.41 19.67
CA MET A 1 -18.18 -15.36 18.75
C MET A 1 -17.01 -14.41 18.58
N LEU A 2 -16.26 -14.49 17.48
CA LEU A 2 -15.02 -13.75 17.27
C LEU A 2 -15.35 -12.29 16.90
N HIS A 3 -14.67 -11.36 17.57
CA HIS A 3 -14.76 -9.93 17.29
C HIS A 3 -13.64 -9.55 16.32
N ILE A 4 -13.96 -9.40 15.04
CA ILE A 4 -13.12 -8.63 14.12
C ILE A 4 -13.24 -7.18 14.60
N ASN A 5 -12.23 -6.67 15.32
CA ASN A 5 -12.17 -5.25 15.67
C ASN A 5 -11.78 -4.47 14.42
N ILE A 6 -12.78 -4.22 13.57
CA ILE A 6 -12.69 -3.35 12.41
C ILE A 6 -12.55 -1.91 12.94
N VAL A 7 -11.32 -1.52 13.27
CA VAL A 7 -11.00 -0.12 13.59
C VAL A 7 -10.82 0.64 12.27
N SER A 8 -11.93 0.86 11.57
CA SER A 8 -11.99 1.83 10.48
C SER A 8 -11.94 3.22 11.09
N ALA A 9 -10.86 3.97 10.87
CA ALA A 9 -10.84 5.39 11.17
C ALA A 9 -11.91 6.09 10.31
N ASN A 10 -13.06 6.32 10.94
CA ASN A 10 -14.08 7.33 10.69
C ASN A 10 -14.21 7.85 9.25
N HIS A 11 -14.99 7.15 8.40
CA HIS A 11 -15.90 7.73 7.41
C HIS A 11 -16.85 6.61 6.94
N GLN A 12 -18.15 6.90 6.85
CA GLN A 12 -19.26 6.02 6.45
C GLN A 12 -19.20 5.52 4.98
N ALA A 13 -18.01 5.16 4.47
CA ALA A 13 -17.79 4.76 3.09
C ALA A 13 -17.78 3.24 2.95
N LYS A 14 -18.32 2.74 1.84
CA LYS A 14 -18.23 1.32 1.44
C LYS A 14 -16.80 0.77 1.64
N PRO A 15 -16.65 -0.48 2.11
CA PRO A 15 -15.34 -1.09 2.28
C PRO A 15 -14.59 -1.08 0.95
N HIS A 16 -13.29 -0.79 1.00
CA HIS A 16 -12.45 -0.81 -0.20
C HIS A 16 -12.54 -2.20 -0.85
N PRO A 17 -12.71 -2.31 -2.19
CA PRO A 17 -12.90 -3.62 -2.84
C PRO A 17 -11.77 -4.61 -2.57
N TYR A 18 -10.54 -4.12 -2.42
CA TYR A 18 -9.41 -4.95 -2.00
C TYR A 18 -9.62 -5.55 -0.60
N MET A 19 -10.05 -4.73 0.38
CA MET A 19 -10.33 -5.21 1.74
C MET A 19 -11.44 -6.27 1.78
N ARG A 20 -12.44 -6.16 0.89
CA ARG A 20 -13.47 -7.20 0.77
C ARG A 20 -12.87 -8.56 0.42
N ARG A 21 -11.82 -8.60 -0.42
CA ARG A 21 -11.12 -9.85 -0.77
C ARG A 21 -10.28 -10.36 0.38
N VAL A 22 -9.57 -9.48 1.08
CA VAL A 22 -8.83 -9.82 2.29
C VAL A 22 -9.75 -10.48 3.31
N TYR A 23 -10.92 -9.89 3.59
CA TYR A 23 -11.88 -10.49 4.53
C TYR A 23 -12.39 -11.86 4.08
N LEU A 24 -12.75 -12.02 2.80
CA LEU A 24 -13.18 -13.33 2.28
C LEU A 24 -12.08 -14.40 2.39
N GLN A 25 -10.82 -14.02 2.20
CA GLN A 25 -9.70 -14.94 2.36
C GLN A 25 -9.50 -15.33 3.82
N LEU A 26 -9.54 -14.37 4.74
CA LEU A 26 -9.45 -14.63 6.18
C LEU A 26 -10.58 -15.56 6.65
N ASP A 27 -11.83 -15.30 6.24
CA ASP A 27 -12.98 -16.15 6.55
C ASP A 27 -12.77 -17.59 6.05
N SER A 28 -12.18 -17.76 4.87
CA SER A 28 -11.91 -19.10 4.30
C SER A 28 -10.83 -19.87 5.07
N LEU A 29 -9.88 -19.17 5.67
CA LEU A 29 -8.77 -19.75 6.42
C LEU A 29 -9.21 -20.15 7.82
N GLU A 30 -10.07 -19.35 8.46
CA GLU A 30 -10.70 -19.73 9.73
C GLU A 30 -11.54 -21.01 9.59
N ALA A 31 -12.15 -21.23 8.42
CA ALA A 31 -12.88 -22.48 8.13
C ALA A 31 -11.95 -23.70 7.97
N GLN A 32 -10.65 -23.50 7.70
CA GLN A 32 -9.65 -24.56 7.56
C GLN A 32 -8.83 -24.78 8.85
N ASP A 33 -8.55 -23.73 9.60
CA ASP A 33 -7.79 -23.77 10.87
C ASP A 33 -8.73 -24.04 12.06
N PHE A 34 -8.98 -25.32 12.31
CA PHE A 34 -9.67 -25.80 13.51
C PHE A 34 -8.88 -25.43 14.79
N GLY A 35 -9.18 -24.27 15.39
CA GLY A 35 -9.05 -24.05 16.84
C GLY A 35 -7.87 -23.23 17.38
N LYS A 36 -7.16 -22.41 16.58
CA LYS A 36 -6.23 -21.41 17.14
C LYS A 36 -6.94 -20.09 17.41
N SER A 37 -6.98 -19.71 18.68
CA SER A 37 -7.92 -18.77 19.28
C SER A 37 -7.44 -17.32 19.37
N ASP A 38 -6.64 -16.83 18.43
CA ASP A 38 -6.28 -15.40 18.35
C ASP A 38 -6.70 -14.86 16.99
N GLY A 39 -7.75 -14.05 16.97
CA GLY A 39 -8.26 -13.45 15.74
C GLY A 39 -7.21 -12.60 15.03
N MET A 40 -7.22 -12.62 13.71
CA MET A 40 -6.24 -11.90 12.91
C MET A 40 -6.61 -10.41 12.79
N LEU A 41 -5.79 -9.52 13.35
CA LEU A 41 -5.99 -8.08 13.23
C LEU A 41 -5.48 -7.56 11.89
N VAL A 42 -6.34 -6.81 11.20
CA VAL A 42 -6.02 -6.09 9.97
C VAL A 42 -6.41 -4.62 10.11
N GLN A 43 -5.50 -3.71 9.77
CA GLN A 43 -5.76 -2.27 9.67
C GLN A 43 -5.58 -1.79 8.24
N SER A 44 -6.41 -0.84 7.80
CA SER A 44 -6.28 -0.25 6.46
C SER A 44 -6.29 1.28 6.55
N PHE A 45 -5.34 1.92 5.88
CA PHE A 45 -5.21 3.36 5.80
C PHE A 45 -5.39 3.81 4.35
N ARG A 46 -6.25 4.81 4.15
CA ARG A 46 -6.46 5.45 2.84
C ARG A 46 -5.47 6.58 2.66
N ILE A 47 -5.25 7.00 1.41
CA ILE A 47 -4.34 8.10 1.07
C ILE A 47 -4.67 9.37 1.90
N HIS A 48 -3.63 9.97 2.47
CA HIS A 48 -3.67 11.18 3.28
C HIS A 48 -3.11 12.37 2.50
N ARG A 49 -3.78 13.52 2.59
CA ARG A 49 -3.20 14.78 2.11
C ARG A 49 -2.30 15.31 3.22
N VAL A 50 -0.98 15.28 3.01
CA VAL A 50 -0.06 15.99 3.91
C VAL A 50 -0.39 17.48 3.83
N LEU A 51 -0.80 18.07 4.95
CA LEU A 51 -1.25 19.47 5.07
C LEU A 51 -0.07 20.47 5.18
N SER A 52 1.16 20.02 4.95
CA SER A 52 2.38 20.82 5.16
C SER A 52 3.14 21.03 3.85
N PHE A 53 3.59 22.26 3.65
CA PHE A 53 3.98 22.89 2.38
C PHE A 53 5.20 22.32 1.61
N ASP A 54 5.78 21.19 2.03
CA ASP A 54 7.02 20.65 1.41
C ASP A 54 6.96 19.14 1.10
N ALA A 55 5.78 18.53 1.07
CA ALA A 55 5.68 17.14 0.62
C ALA A 55 6.07 17.06 -0.87
N PRO A 56 7.20 16.40 -1.22
CA PRO A 56 7.67 16.42 -2.60
C PRO A 56 6.63 15.77 -3.52
N PRO A 57 6.51 16.24 -4.77
CA PRO A 57 5.61 15.63 -5.74
C PRO A 57 5.99 14.16 -5.99
N GLY A 58 4.99 13.35 -6.39
CA GLY A 58 5.17 11.93 -6.69
C GLY A 58 5.17 10.98 -5.47
N TRP A 59 4.98 11.50 -4.25
CA TRP A 59 4.82 10.66 -3.05
C TRP A 59 3.34 10.37 -2.73
N ILE A 60 3.07 9.13 -2.33
CA ILE A 60 1.77 8.64 -1.87
C ILE A 60 1.81 8.54 -0.34
N TRP A 61 1.10 9.42 0.34
CA TRP A 61 1.19 9.57 1.79
C TRP A 61 0.04 8.89 2.54
N PHE A 62 0.33 8.37 3.73
CA PHE A 62 -0.63 7.75 4.64
C PHE A 62 -0.38 8.26 6.06
N ASN A 63 -1.47 8.60 6.77
CA ASN A 63 -1.41 8.90 8.19
C ASN A 63 -1.63 7.60 8.97
N VAL A 64 -0.56 7.12 9.61
CA VAL A 64 -0.53 5.86 10.37
C VAL A 64 -0.34 6.11 11.87
N SER A 65 -0.70 7.29 12.35
CA SER A 65 -0.59 7.67 13.77
C SER A 65 -1.37 6.76 14.73
N SER A 66 -2.43 6.10 14.25
CA SER A 66 -3.23 5.12 14.99
C SER A 66 -2.82 3.66 14.73
N LEU A 67 -1.62 3.44 14.16
CA LEU A 67 -1.08 2.11 13.90
C LEU A 67 -0.92 1.32 15.21
N ASN A 68 -1.45 0.10 15.22
CA ASN A 68 -1.21 -0.82 16.33
C ASN A 68 0.26 -1.27 16.33
N PRO A 69 0.99 -1.16 17.47
CA PRO A 69 2.37 -1.60 17.54
C PRO A 69 2.59 -3.10 17.32
N SER A 70 1.55 -3.94 17.39
CA SER A 70 1.64 -5.39 17.15
C SER A 70 1.67 -5.78 15.66
N MET A 71 1.56 -4.83 14.73
CA MET A 71 1.60 -5.12 13.29
C MET A 71 2.97 -5.64 12.83
N LEU A 72 2.96 -6.68 11.98
CA LEU A 72 4.16 -7.38 11.47
C LEU A 72 4.25 -7.42 9.93
N GLY A 73 3.14 -7.24 9.23
CA GLY A 73 3.07 -7.18 7.77
C GLY A 73 2.45 -5.87 7.29
N ALA A 74 2.92 -5.35 6.17
CA ALA A 74 2.32 -4.20 5.51
C ALA A 74 2.40 -4.31 3.98
N GLU A 75 1.32 -3.91 3.31
CA GLU A 75 1.16 -3.95 1.86
C GLU A 75 0.70 -2.58 1.35
N LEU A 76 1.41 -2.04 0.35
CA LEU A 76 0.94 -0.91 -0.44
C LEU A 76 0.15 -1.45 -1.64
N VAL A 77 -1.11 -1.07 -1.74
CA VAL A 77 -2.06 -1.55 -2.75
C VAL A 77 -2.45 -0.41 -3.68
N LEU A 78 -2.12 -0.56 -4.96
CA LEU A 78 -2.38 0.46 -6.00
C LEU A 78 -3.23 -0.12 -7.13
N PHE A 79 -4.33 0.54 -7.47
CA PHE A 79 -5.21 0.09 -8.54
C PHE A 79 -4.67 0.48 -9.93
N ARG A 80 -4.43 -0.52 -10.79
CA ARG A 80 -3.92 -0.36 -12.16
C ARG A 80 -4.99 0.21 -13.09
N LYS A 81 -4.98 1.53 -13.30
CA LYS A 81 -5.99 2.24 -14.10
C LYS A 81 -5.72 2.12 -15.60
N THR A 82 -4.51 2.43 -16.06
CA THR A 82 -4.16 2.46 -17.48
C THR A 82 -3.22 1.30 -17.83
N LEU A 83 -3.25 0.90 -19.10
CA LEU A 83 -2.34 -0.07 -19.69
C LEU A 83 -1.67 0.57 -20.90
N HIS A 84 -0.40 0.26 -21.10
CA HIS A 84 0.33 0.67 -22.29
C HIS A 84 -0.16 -0.15 -23.49
N PRO A 85 -0.34 0.46 -24.68
CA PRO A 85 -0.84 -0.24 -25.86
C PRO A 85 0.16 -1.26 -26.46
N HIS A 86 1.44 -1.16 -26.10
CA HIS A 86 2.51 -2.05 -26.56
C HIS A 86 3.17 -2.77 -25.38
N PRO A 87 3.71 -3.98 -25.58
CA PRO A 87 4.44 -4.69 -24.54
C PRO A 87 5.69 -3.91 -24.15
N LEU A 88 5.62 -3.27 -22.99
CA LEU A 88 6.69 -2.42 -22.45
C LEU A 88 6.84 -2.78 -20.98
N SER A 89 8.07 -3.03 -20.56
CA SER A 89 8.39 -3.29 -19.16
C SER A 89 9.27 -2.18 -18.59
N VAL A 90 9.08 -1.89 -17.32
CA VAL A 90 9.91 -0.95 -16.55
C VAL A 90 10.27 -1.59 -15.22
N THR A 91 11.47 -1.32 -14.73
CA THR A 91 11.85 -1.71 -13.38
C THR A 91 11.40 -0.63 -12.42
N ILE A 92 10.67 -1.03 -11.38
CA ILE A 92 10.18 -0.15 -10.33
C ILE A 92 10.99 -0.42 -9.06
N THR A 93 11.56 0.64 -8.51
CA THR A 93 12.12 0.65 -7.16
C THR A 93 11.19 1.44 -6.25
N LEU A 94 10.65 0.79 -5.22
CA LEU A 94 9.77 1.41 -4.24
C LEU A 94 10.60 2.02 -3.11
N HIS A 95 10.46 3.32 -2.90
CA HIS A 95 11.07 4.04 -1.79
C HIS A 95 10.06 4.41 -0.73
N SER A 96 10.52 4.50 0.51
CA SER A 96 9.72 5.00 1.63
C SER A 96 10.27 6.29 2.18
N ALA A 97 9.41 7.07 2.79
CA ALA A 97 9.79 8.20 3.61
C ALA A 97 8.90 8.25 4.85
N THR A 98 9.47 8.68 5.96
CA THR A 98 8.71 9.00 7.17
C THR A 98 8.75 10.50 7.39
N ALA A 99 7.61 11.07 7.76
CA ALA A 99 7.54 12.47 8.18
C ALA A 99 7.17 12.54 9.66
N SER A 100 8.04 13.17 10.45
CA SER A 100 7.82 13.46 11.87
C SER A 100 8.24 14.90 12.14
N GLN A 101 7.34 15.69 12.75
CA GLN A 101 7.63 17.08 13.15
C GLN A 101 8.22 17.97 12.04
N GLY A 102 7.73 17.82 10.80
CA GLY A 102 8.13 18.65 9.66
C GLY A 102 9.41 18.22 8.94
N ALA A 103 10.16 17.23 9.44
CA ALA A 103 11.30 16.66 8.73
C ALA A 103 10.93 15.39 7.97
N LEU A 104 11.18 15.36 6.66
CA LEU A 104 11.07 14.17 5.81
C LEU A 104 12.39 13.40 5.88
N ARG A 105 12.31 12.11 6.19
CA ARG A 105 13.44 11.18 6.13
C ARG A 105 13.12 10.07 5.15
N GLU A 106 13.84 10.04 4.04
CA GLU A 106 13.78 8.93 3.09
C GLU A 106 14.48 7.71 3.71
N GLY A 107 13.82 6.56 3.61
CA GLY A 107 14.39 5.26 3.93
C GLY A 107 15.07 4.61 2.72
N PRO A 108 15.68 3.43 2.91
CA PRO A 108 16.20 2.65 1.80
C PRO A 108 15.07 2.21 0.84
N ALA A 109 15.47 1.73 -0.34
CA ALA A 109 14.55 1.02 -1.23
C ALA A 109 13.94 -0.18 -0.51
N LEU A 110 12.62 -0.32 -0.59
CA LEU A 110 11.85 -1.38 0.05
C LEU A 110 11.76 -2.62 -0.83
N GLU A 111 11.52 -2.40 -2.11
CA GLU A 111 11.30 -3.47 -3.08
C GLU A 111 11.75 -2.99 -4.46
N GLU A 112 12.27 -3.92 -5.26
CA GLU A 112 12.50 -3.72 -6.69
C GLU A 112 11.75 -4.79 -7.48
N ARG A 113 11.02 -4.39 -8.51
CA ARG A 113 10.16 -5.28 -9.28
C ARG A 113 10.09 -4.87 -10.75
N LEU A 114 10.22 -5.84 -11.65
CA LEU A 114 9.91 -5.65 -13.06
C LEU A 114 8.39 -5.58 -13.26
N LEU A 115 7.92 -4.55 -13.97
CA LEU A 115 6.52 -4.31 -14.21
C LEU A 115 6.22 -4.23 -15.71
N ALA A 116 5.41 -5.17 -16.20
CA ALA A 116 4.81 -5.10 -17.53
C ALA A 116 3.68 -4.07 -17.55
N LEU A 117 3.80 -3.04 -18.39
CA LEU A 117 2.85 -1.93 -18.47
C LEU A 117 1.63 -2.23 -19.33
N ASP A 118 1.71 -3.24 -20.21
CA ASP A 118 0.63 -3.72 -21.07
C ASP A 118 -0.30 -4.71 -20.37
N GLN A 119 0.08 -5.20 -19.19
CA GLN A 119 -0.66 -6.24 -18.47
C GLN A 119 -1.24 -5.70 -17.17
N ARG A 120 -2.47 -6.11 -16.86
CA ARG A 120 -3.09 -5.84 -15.58
C ARG A 120 -2.94 -7.06 -14.67
N PRO A 121 -2.57 -6.89 -13.39
CA PRO A 121 -2.65 -7.98 -12.41
C PRO A 121 -4.05 -8.61 -12.40
N SER A 122 -4.16 -9.92 -12.15
CA SER A 122 -5.46 -10.62 -12.08
C SER A 122 -6.41 -10.00 -11.04
N SER A 123 -5.83 -9.47 -9.95
CA SER A 123 -6.55 -8.74 -8.91
C SER A 123 -7.01 -7.34 -9.38
N GLY A 124 -6.38 -6.77 -10.40
CA GLY A 124 -6.48 -5.36 -10.79
C GLY A 124 -5.62 -4.42 -9.94
N TYR A 125 -4.91 -4.93 -8.94
CA TYR A 125 -4.06 -4.17 -8.04
C TYR A 125 -2.62 -4.66 -8.10
N ASP A 126 -1.70 -3.72 -8.11
CA ASP A 126 -0.30 -3.98 -7.80
C ASP A 126 -0.12 -3.86 -6.30
N VAL A 127 0.42 -4.92 -5.69
CA VAL A 127 0.63 -5.04 -4.25
C VAL A 127 2.12 -5.11 -4.00
N PHE A 128 2.63 -4.22 -3.16
CA PHE A 128 4.06 -4.14 -2.81
C PHE A 128 4.24 -4.46 -1.32
N ASP A 129 5.25 -5.26 -0.97
CA ASP A 129 5.60 -5.52 0.42
C ASP A 129 6.33 -4.29 0.98
N VAL A 130 5.69 -3.65 1.96
CA VAL A 130 6.26 -2.48 2.64
C VAL A 130 6.50 -2.75 4.12
N SER A 131 6.49 -4.01 4.55
CA SER A 131 6.61 -4.41 5.96
C SER A 131 7.86 -3.85 6.65
N ALA A 132 8.93 -3.54 5.91
CA ALA A 132 10.13 -2.90 6.46
C ALA A 132 9.85 -1.52 7.10
N ILE A 133 8.76 -0.83 6.73
CA ILE A 133 8.35 0.42 7.39
C ILE A 133 7.92 0.21 8.85
N LEU A 134 7.60 -1.02 9.25
CA LEU A 134 7.19 -1.36 10.62
C LEU A 134 8.35 -1.46 11.60
N ALA A 135 9.59 -1.58 11.10
CA ALA A 135 10.79 -1.57 11.92
C ALA A 135 11.13 -0.17 12.43
N VAL A 136 10.68 0.88 11.72
CA VAL A 136 10.85 2.27 12.11
C VAL A 136 9.66 2.63 13.01
N LYS A 137 9.87 2.88 14.31
CA LYS A 137 8.81 3.34 15.23
C LYS A 137 9.32 4.50 16.09
N PRO A 138 8.48 5.50 16.41
CA PRO A 138 7.06 5.66 16.02
C PRO A 138 6.90 6.25 14.61
N VAL A 139 5.90 5.78 13.85
CA VAL A 139 5.54 6.35 12.53
C VAL A 139 4.26 7.17 12.66
N GLY A 140 4.34 8.47 12.43
CA GLY A 140 3.15 9.33 12.34
C GLY A 140 2.57 9.33 10.92
N VAL A 141 3.44 9.63 9.95
CA VAL A 141 3.10 9.70 8.54
C VAL A 141 4.16 8.95 7.74
N VAL A 142 3.71 8.09 6.82
CA VAL A 142 4.56 7.35 5.90
C VAL A 142 4.21 7.72 4.47
N GLY A 143 5.22 7.84 3.62
CA GLY A 143 5.09 8.10 2.19
C GLY A 143 5.77 7.02 1.39
N PHE A 144 5.26 6.79 0.19
CA PHE A 144 5.85 5.89 -0.79
C PHE A 144 6.05 6.58 -2.13
N GLN A 145 7.18 6.34 -2.78
CA GLN A 145 7.46 6.82 -4.12
C GLN A 145 7.91 5.67 -5.00
N LEU A 146 7.31 5.55 -6.18
CA LEU A 146 7.72 4.59 -7.19
C LEU A 146 8.72 5.28 -8.11
N ARG A 147 9.95 4.75 -8.20
CA ARG A 147 10.97 5.20 -9.14
C ARG A 147 11.08 4.18 -10.26
N TYR A 148 11.03 4.65 -11.50
CA TYR A 148 10.95 3.83 -12.70
C TYR A 148 12.22 3.97 -13.51
N THR A 149 12.81 2.85 -13.88
CA THR A 149 13.94 2.76 -14.80
C THR A 149 13.53 1.96 -16.02
N ASP A 150 13.95 2.41 -17.21
CA ASP A 150 13.79 1.66 -18.44
C ASP A 150 14.85 0.54 -18.56
N GLU A 151 14.82 -0.21 -19.66
CA GLU A 151 15.78 -1.30 -19.94
C GLU A 151 17.24 -0.84 -19.99
N ASN A 152 17.48 0.46 -20.20
CA ASN A 152 18.81 1.08 -20.22
C ASN A 152 19.21 1.67 -18.86
N GLY A 153 18.37 1.51 -17.83
CA GLY A 153 18.58 2.10 -16.50
C GLY A 153 18.29 3.60 -16.43
N SER A 154 17.71 4.20 -17.47
CA SER A 154 17.39 5.63 -17.49
C SER A 154 16.14 5.92 -16.65
N LEU A 155 16.24 6.92 -15.78
CA LEU A 155 15.12 7.34 -14.93
C LEU A 155 14.05 8.03 -15.77
N VAL A 156 12.84 7.48 -15.76
CA VAL A 156 11.65 8.06 -16.43
C VAL A 156 10.98 9.05 -15.47
N LEU A 157 10.22 10.04 -15.97
CA LEU A 157 9.42 10.96 -15.13
C LEU A 157 8.46 10.20 -14.18
N HIS A 158 8.91 9.96 -12.94
CA HIS A 158 8.27 9.05 -11.99
C HIS A 158 6.86 9.46 -11.59
N GLU A 159 6.65 10.75 -11.40
CA GLU A 159 5.35 11.29 -10.98
C GLU A 159 4.29 11.11 -12.07
N ALA A 160 4.58 11.56 -13.29
CA ALA A 160 3.65 11.49 -14.41
C ALA A 160 3.28 10.04 -14.73
N LEU A 161 4.27 9.14 -14.68
CA LEU A 161 4.03 7.72 -14.90
C LEU A 161 3.17 7.10 -13.79
N THR A 162 3.44 7.41 -12.52
CA THR A 162 2.61 6.93 -11.39
C THR A 162 1.17 7.43 -11.50
N GLN A 163 0.97 8.72 -11.80
CA GLN A 163 -0.35 9.34 -11.97
C GLN A 163 -1.12 8.78 -13.16
N SER A 164 -0.40 8.40 -14.23
CA SER A 164 -0.99 7.77 -15.40
C SER A 164 -1.41 6.33 -15.10
N LEU A 165 -0.52 5.55 -14.49
CA LEU A 165 -0.70 4.11 -14.25
C LEU A 165 -1.73 3.80 -13.16
N TYR A 166 -1.77 4.60 -12.09
CA TYR A 166 -2.56 4.28 -10.90
C TYR A 166 -3.66 5.30 -10.61
N CYS A 167 -4.74 4.82 -9.99
CA CYS A 167 -5.77 5.72 -9.46
C CYS A 167 -5.28 6.31 -8.12
N LEU A 168 -4.86 7.57 -8.13
CA LEU A 168 -4.43 8.31 -6.93
C LEU A 168 -5.52 9.23 -6.36
N SER A 169 -6.73 9.17 -6.92
CA SER A 169 -7.85 10.06 -6.57
C SER A 169 -8.44 9.69 -5.21
N ARG A 170 -8.28 10.59 -4.23
CA ARG A 170 -8.84 10.44 -2.88
C ARG A 170 -10.37 10.28 -2.92
N GLY A 171 -10.90 9.41 -2.07
CA GLY A 171 -12.34 9.16 -1.94
C GLY A 171 -12.93 8.27 -3.04
N SER A 172 -12.10 7.84 -4.00
CA SER A 172 -12.46 6.77 -4.94
C SER A 172 -12.48 5.43 -4.23
N LEU A 173 -13.29 4.48 -4.74
CA LEU A 173 -13.22 3.08 -4.31
C LEU A 173 -11.91 2.40 -4.74
N SER A 174 -11.14 3.02 -5.63
CA SER A 174 -9.86 2.54 -6.14
C SER A 174 -8.67 3.39 -5.69
N GLU A 175 -8.86 4.23 -4.65
CA GLU A 175 -7.77 5.04 -4.11
C GLU A 175 -6.65 4.18 -3.51
N PRO A 176 -5.41 4.68 -3.38
CA PRO A 176 -4.33 3.93 -2.78
C PRO A 176 -4.67 3.51 -1.35
N LEU A 177 -4.31 2.27 -1.03
CA LEU A 177 -4.60 1.67 0.27
C LEU A 177 -3.31 1.09 0.85
N LEU A 178 -3.06 1.37 2.12
CA LEU A 178 -2.03 0.71 2.90
C LEU A 178 -2.72 -0.28 3.84
N VAL A 179 -2.42 -1.57 3.72
CA VAL A 179 -3.02 -2.64 4.53
C VAL A 179 -1.96 -3.23 5.44
N LEU A 180 -2.29 -3.44 6.72
CA LEU A 180 -1.36 -3.95 7.71
C LEU A 180 -1.96 -5.11 8.47
N TYR A 181 -1.12 -6.07 8.80
CA TYR A 181 -1.50 -7.35 9.38
C TYR A 181 -0.70 -7.62 10.64
N GLN A 182 -1.36 -8.11 11.69
CA GLN A 182 -0.71 -8.54 12.93
C GLN A 182 0.08 -9.83 12.74
N THR A 183 -0.48 -10.78 12.01
CA THR A 183 0.20 -11.99 11.56
C THR A 183 0.28 -11.91 10.05
N ARG A 184 1.46 -12.12 9.43
CA ARG A 184 1.53 -12.13 7.96
C ARG A 184 0.68 -13.30 7.46
N PRO A 185 -0.43 -13.05 6.74
CA PRO A 185 -1.27 -14.15 6.30
C PRO A 185 -0.53 -14.93 5.22
N PHE A 186 0.10 -14.28 4.23
CA PHE A 186 0.80 -14.94 3.11
C PHE A 186 1.88 -14.03 2.48
N HIS A 187 2.79 -14.61 1.69
CA HIS A 187 3.39 -13.94 0.52
C HIS A 187 2.34 -14.04 -0.61
N MET A 188 1.78 -12.91 -1.07
CA MET A 188 0.98 -12.87 -2.31
C MET A 188 1.86 -12.78 -3.55
#